data_AF-S2KCL6-F1
#
_entry.id   AF-S2KCL6-F1
#
_cell.length_a   1.000
_cell.length_b   1.000
_cell.length_c   1.000
_cell.angle_alpha   90.00
_cell.angle_beta   90.00
_cell.angle_gamma   90.00
#
_symmetry.space_group_name_H-M   'P 1'
#
loop_
_entity.id
_entity.type
_entity.pdbx_description
1 polymer ?
#
loop_
_entity_poly.entity_id
_entity_poly.type
_entity_poly.pdbx_seq_one_letter_code
_entity_poly.pdbx_strand_id
1 'polypeptide(L)'
;MSSKTWSDSRRPLTSRSTPTHIVEHNQQQLIQDQLHIGDRVQVNSHHGIVRFIGTTKFKAGTWAGIELDTVGLGKNDGSVDGKRYFVCPPKTGLFILAIKVIKQQQHLNLINRPSTPHHHHHKSKKPPSFTIDAPPPLPTKVNNNIDLISRIKALEQENSELKEAASLMEKKKNEHIEQLESTIAQIKKASMDSIEILEDIHRQKIQQMTATLDDEKKKVNDLLLEQNDLRKAGLEAIESYESTLSGLEKSTLKSRQIWDMERKKMQDEQDAMMKSHHDQVRLLLQDIDTLEVVLQDKMTKEIDLVESLKKERQNNSLLTTELKGIKFQMKSNNTTHIITDINNRWSVRDKLDTPIPEEDEGDEEEDLFHDNIISVCALCEQKGHHLIHCHILTNQQQRQHII
;
A
#
# COMPACT_ATOMS: atom_id res chain seq x y z
N MET A 1 -54.29 12.23 9.51
CA MET A 1 -54.08 10.78 9.72
C MET A 1 -52.65 10.59 10.22
N SER A 2 -52.55 10.03 11.43
CA SER A 2 -51.39 9.56 12.21
C SER A 2 -49.98 10.14 11.98
N SER A 3 -49.59 10.99 12.92
CA SER A 3 -48.22 11.20 13.38
C SER A 3 -47.80 10.04 14.29
N LYS A 4 -46.62 9.45 14.09
CA LYS A 4 -45.94 8.64 15.11
C LYS A 4 -44.45 8.95 15.12
N THR A 5 -44.07 9.68 16.17
CA THR A 5 -42.69 9.89 16.64
C THR A 5 -42.21 8.63 17.36
N TRP A 6 -40.98 8.17 17.07
CA TRP A 6 -40.28 7.21 17.92
C TRP A 6 -38.90 7.77 18.28
N SER A 7 -38.75 8.14 19.55
CA SER A 7 -37.51 8.46 20.24
C SER A 7 -36.74 7.19 20.57
N ASP A 8 -35.48 7.06 20.14
CA ASP A 8 -34.58 6.00 20.62
C ASP A 8 -33.54 6.59 21.57
N SER A 9 -33.67 6.23 22.84
CA SER A 9 -32.66 6.40 23.88
C SER A 9 -32.00 5.05 24.10
N ARG A 10 -30.74 4.88 23.68
CA ARG A 10 -29.89 3.77 24.14
C ARG A 10 -28.41 4.16 24.22
N ARG A 11 -27.84 3.91 25.40
CA ARG A 11 -26.44 4.10 25.81
C ARG A 11 -25.46 3.29 24.94
N PRO A 12 -24.17 3.69 24.88
CA PRO A 12 -23.15 2.89 24.23
C PRO A 12 -22.79 1.68 25.10
N LEU A 13 -22.94 0.47 24.55
CA LEU A 13 -22.36 -0.74 25.11
C LEU A 13 -20.89 -0.85 24.70
N THR A 14 -20.11 -1.27 25.68
CA THR A 14 -18.67 -1.49 25.67
C THR A 14 -18.20 -2.48 24.60
N SER A 15 -16.97 -2.23 24.13
CA SER A 15 -16.08 -3.04 23.30
C SER A 15 -16.40 -4.54 23.22
N ARG A 16 -16.78 -4.99 22.02
CA ARG A 16 -16.81 -6.42 21.65
C ARG A 16 -15.58 -6.71 20.81
N SER A 17 -14.64 -7.46 21.37
CA SER A 17 -13.43 -7.94 20.67
C SER A 17 -13.83 -8.80 19.46
N THR A 18 -13.17 -8.57 18.32
CA THR A 18 -13.43 -9.30 17.08
C THR A 18 -12.97 -10.77 17.14
N PRO A 19 -13.61 -11.70 16.42
CA PRO A 19 -13.27 -13.13 16.41
C PRO A 19 -11.85 -13.44 15.89
N THR A 20 -11.24 -12.51 15.14
CA THR A 20 -9.90 -12.63 14.56
C THR A 20 -8.80 -12.73 15.61
N HIS A 21 -8.94 -12.03 16.74
CA HIS A 21 -7.88 -11.92 17.74
C HIS A 21 -7.70 -13.20 18.57
N ILE A 22 -8.72 -14.06 18.62
CA ILE A 22 -8.70 -15.35 19.35
C ILE A 22 -8.08 -16.45 18.48
N VAL A 23 -8.34 -16.43 17.17
CA VAL A 23 -7.79 -17.41 16.21
C VAL A 23 -6.29 -17.21 16.03
N GLU A 24 -5.82 -15.96 15.92
CA GLU A 24 -4.38 -15.66 15.80
C GLU A 24 -3.60 -16.08 17.05
N HIS A 25 -4.17 -15.88 18.25
CA HIS A 25 -3.51 -16.25 19.52
C HIS A 25 -3.43 -17.78 19.70
N ASN A 26 -4.48 -18.52 19.34
CA ASN A 26 -4.47 -19.99 19.36
C ASN A 26 -3.53 -20.58 18.29
N GLN A 27 -3.42 -19.93 17.12
CA GLN A 27 -2.53 -20.37 16.06
C GLN A 27 -1.05 -20.10 16.40
N GLN A 28 -0.75 -19.02 17.11
CA GLN A 28 0.59 -18.76 17.67
C GLN A 28 0.99 -19.82 18.71
N GLN A 29 0.06 -20.22 19.59
CA GLN A 29 0.32 -21.27 20.60
C GLN A 29 0.54 -22.66 19.97
N LEU A 30 -0.26 -23.05 18.98
CA LEU A 30 -0.13 -24.34 18.28
C LEU A 30 1.18 -24.48 17.48
N ILE A 31 1.69 -23.38 16.91
CA ILE A 31 2.98 -23.39 16.19
C ILE A 31 4.14 -23.50 17.17
N GLN A 32 4.02 -22.86 18.34
CA GLN A 32 5.03 -22.92 19.39
C GLN A 32 5.13 -24.32 20.01
N ASP A 33 4.02 -25.09 20.04
CA ASP A 33 4.03 -26.48 20.49
C ASP A 33 4.67 -27.46 19.47
N GLN A 34 4.85 -27.07 18.20
CA GLN A 34 5.37 -27.94 17.13
C GLN A 34 6.79 -27.60 16.65
N LEU A 35 7.23 -26.34 16.79
CA LEU A 35 8.52 -25.87 16.27
C LEU A 35 9.22 -24.94 17.26
N HIS A 36 10.47 -25.25 17.58
CA HIS A 36 11.30 -24.51 18.52
C HIS A 36 12.58 -23.99 17.88
N ILE A 37 13.13 -22.90 18.42
CA ILE A 37 14.47 -22.44 18.06
C ILE A 37 15.48 -23.55 18.41
N GLY A 38 16.37 -23.87 17.48
CA GLY A 38 17.31 -24.99 17.55
C GLY A 38 16.83 -26.27 16.88
N ASP A 39 15.55 -26.36 16.50
CA ASP A 39 15.04 -27.54 15.80
C ASP A 39 15.70 -27.72 14.43
N ARG A 40 15.94 -29.00 14.09
CA ARG A 40 16.40 -29.43 12.78
C ARG A 40 15.21 -29.51 11.82
N VAL A 41 15.32 -28.87 10.67
CA VAL A 41 14.22 -28.74 9.72
C VAL A 41 14.67 -28.96 8.30
N GLN A 42 13.76 -29.41 7.45
CA GLN A 42 13.98 -29.53 6.01
C GLN A 42 13.04 -28.56 5.28
N VAL A 43 13.61 -27.71 4.42
CA VAL A 43 12.87 -26.71 3.63
C VAL A 43 13.40 -26.71 2.20
N ASN A 44 12.52 -26.93 1.23
CA ASN A 44 12.84 -26.96 -0.21
C ASN A 44 14.07 -27.84 -0.53
N SER A 45 14.11 -29.05 0.03
CA SER A 45 15.22 -30.01 -0.14
C SER A 45 16.56 -29.60 0.51
N HIS A 46 16.59 -28.51 1.28
CA HIS A 46 17.74 -28.11 2.08
C HIS A 46 17.48 -28.33 3.57
N HIS A 47 18.55 -28.60 4.31
CA HIS A 47 18.50 -28.77 5.76
C HIS A 47 19.02 -27.52 6.44
N GLY A 48 18.48 -27.25 7.63
CA GLY A 48 18.90 -26.11 8.42
C GLY A 48 18.40 -26.18 9.85
N ILE A 49 18.74 -25.13 10.59
CA ILE A 49 18.42 -24.97 12.01
C ILE A 49 17.55 -23.73 12.18
N VAL A 50 16.46 -23.86 12.92
CA VAL A 50 15.62 -22.71 13.27
C VAL A 50 16.39 -21.77 14.21
N ARG A 51 16.55 -20.50 13.82
CA ARG A 51 17.21 -19.45 14.60
C ARG A 51 16.26 -18.36 15.10
N PHE A 52 15.08 -18.26 14.50
CA PHE A 52 14.07 -17.27 14.86
C PHE A 52 12.67 -17.85 14.66
N ILE A 53 11.74 -17.57 15.57
CA ILE A 53 10.30 -17.81 15.41
C ILE A 53 9.57 -16.57 15.89
N GLY A 54 8.72 -15.97 15.06
CA GLY A 54 7.90 -14.84 15.47
C GLY A 54 7.38 -13.98 14.32
N THR A 55 6.74 -12.88 14.66
CA THR A 55 6.25 -11.87 13.70
C THR A 55 7.41 -11.09 13.08
N THR A 56 7.28 -10.69 11.82
CA THR A 56 8.31 -9.92 11.11
C THR A 56 7.76 -8.57 10.63
N LYS A 57 8.67 -7.62 10.33
CA LYS A 57 8.29 -6.31 9.76
C LYS A 57 7.93 -6.39 8.28
N PHE A 58 8.55 -7.33 7.54
CA PHE A 58 8.39 -7.40 6.10
C PHE A 58 7.07 -8.06 5.68
N LYS A 59 6.46 -8.90 6.53
CA LYS A 59 5.18 -9.55 6.22
C LYS A 59 4.46 -10.04 7.47
N ALA A 60 3.12 -9.96 7.47
CA ALA A 60 2.29 -10.47 8.56
C ALA A 60 2.39 -12.00 8.71
N GLY A 61 2.00 -12.51 9.89
CA GLY A 61 2.03 -13.92 10.28
C GLY A 61 3.27 -14.32 11.08
N THR A 62 3.30 -15.57 11.54
CA THR A 62 4.45 -16.16 12.27
C THR A 62 5.44 -16.76 11.27
N TRP A 63 6.68 -16.28 11.32
CA TRP A 63 7.77 -16.72 10.44
C TRP A 63 8.83 -17.45 11.22
N ALA A 64 9.41 -18.47 10.59
CA ALA A 64 10.63 -19.12 11.02
C ALA A 64 11.81 -18.57 10.21
N GLY A 65 12.83 -18.08 10.90
CA GLY A 65 14.13 -17.78 10.33
C GLY A 65 15.03 -19.00 10.49
N ILE A 66 15.53 -19.52 9.37
CA ILE A 66 16.30 -20.77 9.31
C ILE A 66 17.70 -20.44 8.79
N GLU A 67 18.72 -20.88 9.51
CA GLU A 67 20.09 -20.93 9.03
C GLU A 67 20.28 -22.26 8.29
N LEU A 68 20.56 -22.20 6.99
CA LEU A 68 20.82 -23.38 6.18
C LEU A 68 22.23 -23.92 6.46
N ASP A 69 22.40 -25.24 6.37
CA ASP A 69 23.72 -25.86 6.61
C ASP A 69 24.75 -25.46 5.55
N THR A 70 24.29 -25.34 4.31
CA THR A 70 25.15 -24.96 3.18
C THR A 70 25.14 -23.45 3.01
N VAL A 71 26.31 -22.84 3.21
CA VAL A 71 26.52 -21.40 3.00
C VAL A 71 26.24 -21.03 1.54
N GLY A 72 25.51 -19.92 1.32
CA GLY A 72 25.24 -19.37 -0.01
C GLY A 72 23.92 -19.78 -0.66
N LEU A 73 23.15 -20.71 -0.05
CA LEU A 73 21.84 -21.15 -0.57
C LEU A 73 20.64 -20.38 0.00
N GLY A 74 20.89 -19.53 1.00
CA GLY A 74 19.89 -18.67 1.62
C GLY A 74 19.69 -17.37 0.84
N LYS A 75 18.73 -16.57 1.30
CA LYS A 75 18.38 -15.27 0.71
C LYS A 75 18.91 -14.08 1.50
N ASN A 76 19.26 -14.28 2.77
CA ASN A 76 19.67 -13.23 3.68
C ASN A 76 20.79 -13.71 4.63
N ASP A 77 21.25 -12.81 5.49
CA ASP A 77 22.26 -13.04 6.55
C ASP A 77 21.61 -13.04 7.96
N GLY A 78 20.30 -13.27 8.03
CA GLY A 78 19.49 -13.12 9.23
C GLY A 78 18.88 -11.73 9.41
N SER A 79 19.06 -10.82 8.45
CA SER A 79 18.38 -9.52 8.38
C SER A 79 17.53 -9.35 7.10
N VAL A 80 16.45 -8.57 7.19
CA VAL A 80 15.59 -8.18 6.05
C VAL A 80 15.21 -6.71 6.22
N ASP A 81 15.40 -5.91 5.17
CA ASP A 81 15.14 -4.46 5.14
C ASP A 81 15.75 -3.71 6.34
N GLY A 82 17.01 -4.01 6.66
CA GLY A 82 17.76 -3.38 7.75
C GLY A 82 17.37 -3.83 9.16
N LYS A 83 16.31 -4.63 9.34
CA LYS A 83 15.98 -5.24 10.63
C LYS A 83 16.63 -6.62 10.76
N ARG A 84 17.42 -6.81 11.81
CA ARG A 84 18.03 -8.09 12.16
C ARG A 84 17.12 -8.93 13.05
N TYR A 85 17.02 -10.22 12.74
CA TYR A 85 16.24 -11.21 13.50
C TYR A 85 17.13 -12.31 14.06
N PHE A 86 18.14 -12.72 13.30
CA PHE A 86 19.20 -13.65 13.73
C PHE A 86 20.51 -13.31 13.02
N VAL A 87 21.58 -14.03 13.35
CA VAL A 87 22.90 -13.87 12.73
C VAL A 87 23.28 -15.19 12.09
N CYS A 88 23.65 -15.14 10.81
CA CYS A 88 24.26 -16.24 10.08
C CYS A 88 25.19 -15.68 8.98
N PRO A 89 25.98 -16.53 8.31
CA PRO A 89 26.79 -16.07 7.18
C PRO A 89 25.95 -15.44 6.06
N PRO A 90 26.55 -14.60 5.19
CA PRO A 90 25.85 -13.98 4.07
C PRO A 90 25.21 -15.03 3.15
N LYS A 91 23.97 -14.78 2.72
CA LYS A 91 23.20 -15.67 1.85
C LYS A 91 23.04 -17.08 2.44
N THR A 92 22.82 -17.20 3.75
CA THR A 92 22.62 -18.49 4.43
C THR A 92 21.29 -18.55 5.17
N GLY A 93 20.73 -17.40 5.53
CA GLY A 93 19.43 -17.28 6.18
C GLY A 93 18.28 -17.38 5.19
N LEU A 94 17.19 -18.02 5.63
CA LEU A 94 15.95 -18.14 4.88
C LEU A 94 14.76 -17.89 5.82
N PHE A 95 13.79 -17.10 5.36
CA PHE A 95 12.51 -16.91 6.05
C PHE A 95 11.41 -17.69 5.36
N ILE A 96 10.66 -18.47 6.13
CA ILE A 96 9.47 -19.19 5.68
C ILE A 96 8.36 -19.08 6.73
N LEU A 97 7.10 -19.15 6.31
CA LEU A 97 5.99 -19.22 7.26
C LEU A 97 6.15 -20.45 8.15
N ALA A 98 6.06 -20.27 9.46
CA ALA A 98 6.36 -21.34 10.43
C ALA A 98 5.50 -22.60 10.21
N ILE A 99 4.24 -22.43 9.77
CA ILE A 99 3.32 -23.53 9.43
C ILE A 99 3.80 -24.40 8.25
N LYS A 100 4.72 -23.90 7.42
CA LYS A 100 5.27 -24.64 6.26
C LYS A 100 6.58 -25.35 6.57
N VAL A 101 7.06 -25.24 7.82
CA VAL A 101 8.31 -25.87 8.23
C VAL A 101 8.03 -27.30 8.64
N ILE A 102 8.72 -28.25 8.01
CA ILE A 102 8.66 -29.66 8.38
C ILE A 102 9.81 -29.93 9.33
N LYS A 103 9.48 -30.23 10.60
CA LYS A 103 10.46 -30.65 11.60
C LYS A 103 11.05 -31.99 11.16
N GLN A 104 12.38 -32.03 11.01
CA GLN A 104 13.08 -33.28 10.81
C GLN A 104 13.08 -33.97 12.16
N GLN A 105 12.19 -34.95 12.34
CA GLN A 105 12.25 -35.82 13.51
C GLN A 105 13.65 -36.42 13.52
N GLN A 106 14.44 -36.03 14.52
CA GLN A 106 15.62 -36.79 14.85
C GLN A 106 15.09 -38.14 15.27
N HIS A 107 15.08 -39.11 14.34
CA HIS A 107 15.13 -40.49 14.74
C HIS A 107 16.40 -40.56 15.57
N LEU A 108 16.24 -40.51 16.90
CA LEU A 108 17.26 -41.01 17.79
C LEU A 108 17.62 -42.36 17.16
N ASN A 109 18.88 -42.48 16.75
CA ASN A 109 19.44 -43.78 16.46
C ASN A 109 19.38 -44.55 17.79
N LEU A 110 18.20 -45.12 18.08
CA LEU A 110 18.01 -46.25 18.93
C LEU A 110 18.68 -47.42 18.21
N ILE A 111 20.01 -47.44 18.27
CA ILE A 111 20.75 -48.70 18.29
C ILE A 111 20.40 -49.33 19.64
N ASN A 112 19.18 -49.84 19.73
CA ASN A 112 18.66 -50.74 20.73
C ASN A 112 17.36 -51.32 20.17
N ARG A 113 17.47 -51.96 19.01
CA ARG A 113 16.58 -53.07 18.67
C ARG A 113 17.03 -54.23 19.57
N PRO A 114 16.17 -54.82 20.42
CA PRO A 114 16.48 -56.11 20.99
C PRO A 114 16.61 -57.05 19.79
N SER A 115 17.85 -57.43 19.49
CA SER A 115 18.09 -58.62 18.70
C SER A 115 17.29 -59.73 19.37
N THR A 116 16.35 -60.29 18.63
CA THR A 116 15.79 -61.61 18.88
C THR A 116 16.92 -62.49 19.41
N PRO A 117 16.75 -63.20 20.55
CA PRO A 117 17.77 -64.12 21.02
C PRO A 117 17.98 -65.14 19.92
N HIS A 118 19.12 -65.05 19.24
CA HIS A 118 19.61 -66.15 18.44
C HIS A 118 19.61 -67.36 19.37
N HIS A 119 18.75 -68.33 19.07
CA HIS A 119 18.81 -69.65 19.67
C HIS A 119 20.27 -70.09 19.68
N HIS A 120 20.82 -70.23 20.88
CA HIS A 120 21.97 -71.07 21.09
C HIS A 120 21.69 -72.38 20.34
N HIS A 121 22.63 -72.79 19.50
CA HIS A 121 22.81 -74.17 19.15
C HIS A 121 22.86 -74.98 20.45
N HIS A 122 21.70 -75.46 20.88
CA HIS A 122 21.64 -76.67 21.68
C HIS A 122 22.24 -77.74 20.78
N LYS A 123 23.52 -78.04 21.02
CA LYS A 123 24.11 -79.30 20.60
C LYS A 123 23.11 -80.36 21.01
N SER A 124 22.48 -80.97 20.02
CA SER A 124 21.73 -82.20 20.16
C SER A 124 22.62 -83.13 20.96
N LYS A 125 22.25 -83.36 22.22
CA LYS A 125 22.76 -84.52 22.95
C LYS A 125 22.47 -85.68 22.01
N LYS A 126 23.54 -86.32 21.53
CA LYS A 126 23.45 -87.60 20.83
C LYS A 126 22.45 -88.47 21.60
N PRO A 127 21.56 -89.21 20.92
CA PRO A 127 20.81 -90.24 21.62
C PRO A 127 21.82 -91.13 22.37
N PRO A 128 21.50 -91.59 23.58
CA PRO A 128 22.40 -92.49 24.28
C PRO A 128 22.71 -93.64 23.32
N SER A 129 24.01 -93.84 23.10
CA SER A 129 24.53 -95.02 22.44
C SER A 129 24.02 -96.21 23.23
N PHE A 130 22.93 -96.81 22.80
CA PHE A 130 22.61 -98.18 23.20
C PHE A 130 23.79 -99.00 22.75
N THR A 131 24.58 -99.45 23.72
CA THR A 131 25.46 -100.58 23.53
C THR A 131 24.58 -101.71 23.01
N ILE A 132 24.76 -102.06 21.75
CA ILE A 132 24.33 -103.35 21.24
C ILE A 132 25.28 -104.32 21.95
N ASP A 133 24.89 -104.75 23.14
CA ASP A 133 25.52 -105.89 23.76
C ASP A 133 25.41 -107.03 22.75
N ALA A 134 26.57 -107.62 22.43
CA ALA A 134 26.64 -108.78 21.55
C ALA A 134 25.62 -109.82 22.05
N PRO A 135 24.83 -110.44 21.15
CA PRO A 135 23.91 -111.48 21.56
C PRO A 135 24.74 -112.56 22.29
N PRO A 136 24.27 -113.05 23.46
CA PRO A 136 25.01 -114.04 24.22
C PRO A 136 25.31 -115.25 23.31
N PRO A 137 26.47 -115.91 23.47
CA PRO A 137 26.81 -117.07 22.66
C PRO A 137 25.72 -118.14 22.84
N LEU A 138 25.21 -118.66 21.72
CA LEU A 138 24.25 -119.76 21.69
C LEU A 138 24.72 -120.88 22.64
N PRO A 139 23.87 -121.33 23.58
CA PRO A 139 24.21 -122.48 24.40
C PRO A 139 24.40 -123.71 23.51
N THR A 140 25.58 -124.30 23.68
CA THR A 140 26.02 -125.56 23.10
C THR A 140 25.09 -126.70 23.54
N LYS A 141 24.55 -127.42 22.55
CA LYS A 141 23.83 -128.71 22.65
C LYS A 141 22.71 -128.78 23.70
N VAL A 142 21.51 -128.38 23.28
CA VAL A 142 20.25 -128.88 23.87
C VAL A 142 19.98 -130.27 23.29
N ASN A 143 20.39 -131.31 24.02
CA ASN A 143 19.99 -132.68 23.75
C ASN A 143 18.89 -133.05 24.75
N ASN A 144 17.64 -132.73 24.41
CA ASN A 144 16.38 -133.37 24.86
C ASN A 144 15.19 -132.57 24.29
N ASN A 145 14.27 -133.22 23.58
CA ASN A 145 13.14 -132.60 22.86
C ASN A 145 12.19 -131.71 23.70
N ILE A 146 12.29 -131.73 25.04
CA ILE A 146 11.38 -131.06 25.98
C ILE A 146 11.73 -129.57 26.18
N ASP A 147 13.02 -129.21 26.11
CA ASP A 147 13.49 -127.83 26.32
C ASP A 147 13.23 -126.94 25.09
N LEU A 148 13.39 -127.50 23.89
CA LEU A 148 13.03 -126.84 22.62
C LEU A 148 11.53 -126.53 22.53
N ILE A 149 10.66 -127.44 22.99
CA ILE A 149 9.21 -127.21 23.01
C ILE A 149 8.84 -126.07 23.97
N SER A 150 9.51 -126.01 25.12
CA SER A 150 9.29 -124.94 26.11
C SER A 150 9.74 -123.58 25.58
N ARG A 151 10.86 -123.54 24.85
CA ARG A 151 11.36 -122.32 24.19
C ARG A 151 10.46 -121.85 23.04
N ILE A 152 9.92 -122.78 22.24
CA ILE A 152 8.96 -122.46 21.17
C ILE A 152 7.69 -121.82 21.76
N LYS A 153 7.12 -122.41 22.82
CA LYS A 153 5.94 -121.85 23.50
C LYS A 153 6.21 -120.45 24.07
N ALA A 154 7.38 -120.22 24.65
CA ALA A 154 7.77 -118.90 25.17
C ALA A 154 7.89 -117.86 24.03
N LEU A 155 8.48 -118.23 22.89
CA LEU A 155 8.62 -117.36 21.72
C LEU A 155 7.28 -117.12 21.01
N GLU A 156 6.36 -118.08 21.01
CA GLU A 156 4.99 -117.91 20.49
C GLU A 156 4.20 -116.93 21.35
N GLN A 157 4.33 -117.01 22.68
CA GLN A 157 3.72 -116.07 23.62
C GLN A 157 4.30 -114.66 23.47
N GLU A 158 5.64 -114.52 23.42
CA GLU A 158 6.31 -113.23 23.21
C GLU A 158 5.90 -112.60 21.86
N ASN A 159 5.77 -113.40 20.79
CA ASN A 159 5.24 -112.91 19.51
C ASN A 159 3.77 -112.47 19.59
N SER A 160 2.96 -113.11 20.44
CA SER A 160 1.57 -112.71 20.67
C SER A 160 1.50 -111.36 21.40
N GLU A 161 2.30 -111.20 22.46
CA GLU A 161 2.39 -109.97 23.24
C GLU A 161 2.94 -108.81 22.38
N LEU A 162 3.94 -109.06 21.53
CA LEU A 162 4.45 -108.06 20.58
C LEU A 162 3.42 -107.66 19.53
N LYS A 163 2.59 -108.59 19.04
CA LYS A 163 1.48 -108.28 18.12
C LYS A 163 0.42 -107.41 18.78
N GLU A 164 0.05 -107.70 20.03
CA GLU A 164 -0.88 -106.88 20.80
C GLU A 164 -0.30 -105.49 21.09
N ALA A 165 0.97 -105.40 21.46
CA ALA A 165 1.66 -104.12 21.66
C ALA A 165 1.73 -103.28 20.38
N ALA A 166 2.01 -103.92 19.23
CA ALA A 166 2.00 -103.25 17.93
C ALA A 166 0.59 -102.77 17.54
N SER A 167 -0.44 -103.57 17.78
CA SER A 167 -1.84 -103.18 17.53
C SER A 167 -2.26 -102.01 18.41
N LEU A 168 -1.87 -102.00 19.68
CA LEU A 168 -2.15 -100.89 20.60
C LEU A 168 -1.40 -99.61 20.21
N MET A 169 -0.15 -99.72 19.76
CA MET A 169 0.61 -98.58 19.23
C MET A 169 -0.02 -98.01 17.96
N GLU A 170 -0.46 -98.87 17.04
CA GLU A 170 -1.15 -98.47 15.80
C GLU A 170 -2.46 -97.73 16.15
N LYS A 171 -3.22 -98.24 17.13
CA LYS A 171 -4.43 -97.58 17.63
C LYS A 171 -4.13 -96.20 18.21
N LYS A 172 -3.12 -96.07 19.08
CA LYS A 172 -2.68 -94.78 19.65
C LYS A 172 -2.20 -93.80 18.58
N LYS A 173 -1.50 -94.28 17.55
CA LYS A 173 -1.07 -93.46 16.41
C LYS A 173 -2.27 -92.91 15.65
N ASN A 174 -3.26 -93.75 15.37
CA ASN A 174 -4.48 -93.32 14.67
C ASN A 174 -5.30 -92.32 15.50
N GLU A 175 -5.44 -92.54 16.81
CA GLU A 175 -6.06 -91.56 17.73
C GLU A 175 -5.31 -90.23 17.73
N HIS A 176 -3.97 -90.25 17.71
CA HIS A 176 -3.17 -89.03 17.64
C HIS A 176 -3.31 -88.31 16.30
N ILE A 177 -3.38 -89.05 15.18
CA ILE A 177 -3.64 -88.49 13.85
C ILE A 177 -4.99 -87.78 13.83
N GLU A 178 -6.04 -88.40 14.37
CA GLU A 178 -7.38 -87.81 14.44
C GLU A 178 -7.41 -86.51 15.28
N GLN A 179 -6.67 -86.48 16.40
CA GLN A 179 -6.50 -85.26 17.20
C GLN A 179 -5.77 -84.14 16.44
N LEU A 180 -4.73 -84.49 15.68
CA LEU A 180 -4.00 -83.53 14.84
C LEU A 180 -4.87 -82.99 13.71
N GLU A 181 -5.64 -83.85 13.05
CA GLU A 181 -6.58 -83.43 12.00
C GLU A 181 -7.66 -82.49 12.54
N SER A 182 -8.20 -82.79 13.74
CA SER A 182 -9.18 -81.92 14.41
C SER A 182 -8.59 -80.55 14.75
N THR A 183 -7.36 -80.49 15.28
CA THR A 183 -6.70 -79.22 15.59
C THR A 183 -6.36 -78.42 14.33
N ILE A 184 -5.90 -79.06 13.25
CA ILE A 184 -5.68 -78.41 11.96
C ILE A 184 -6.98 -77.81 11.43
N ALA A 185 -8.09 -78.55 11.51
CA ALA A 185 -9.40 -78.06 11.07
C ALA A 185 -9.86 -76.83 11.87
N GLN A 186 -9.67 -76.83 13.20
CA GLN A 186 -9.98 -75.69 14.06
C GLN A 186 -9.12 -74.46 13.73
N ILE A 187 -7.80 -74.64 13.55
CA ILE A 187 -6.88 -73.55 13.18
C ILE A 187 -7.27 -72.98 11.82
N LYS A 188 -7.59 -73.84 10.84
CA LYS A 188 -8.01 -73.42 9.51
C LYS A 188 -9.30 -72.59 9.56
N LYS A 189 -10.28 -73.03 10.36
CA LYS A 189 -11.53 -72.28 10.56
C LYS A 189 -11.28 -70.92 11.20
N ALA A 190 -10.55 -70.89 12.32
CA ALA A 190 -10.23 -69.65 13.02
C ALA A 190 -9.44 -68.66 12.14
N SER A 191 -8.51 -69.17 11.31
CA SER A 191 -7.77 -68.36 10.34
C SER A 191 -8.69 -67.77 9.27
N MET A 192 -9.61 -68.56 8.74
CA MET A 192 -10.56 -68.10 7.71
C MET A 192 -11.53 -67.05 8.25
N ASP A 193 -12.10 -67.27 9.44
CA ASP A 193 -12.96 -66.30 10.12
C ASP A 193 -12.21 -64.98 10.39
N SER A 194 -10.91 -65.06 10.74
CA SER A 194 -10.07 -63.88 10.94
C SER A 194 -9.81 -63.11 9.64
N ILE A 195 -9.63 -63.81 8.51
CA ILE A 195 -9.44 -63.19 7.20
C ILE A 195 -10.71 -62.46 6.78
N GLU A 196 -11.88 -63.08 6.94
CA GLU A 196 -13.18 -62.48 6.59
C GLU A 196 -13.42 -61.16 7.34
N ILE A 197 -13.16 -61.15 8.66
CA ILE A 197 -13.27 -59.93 9.47
C ILE A 197 -12.32 -58.83 8.98
N LEU A 198 -11.06 -59.18 8.65
CA LEU A 198 -10.08 -58.22 8.16
C LEU A 198 -10.47 -57.64 6.79
N GLU A 199 -11.01 -58.47 5.89
CA GLU A 199 -11.51 -58.03 4.58
C GLU A 199 -12.68 -57.06 4.73
N ASP A 200 -13.60 -57.32 5.64
CA ASP A 200 -14.72 -56.42 5.93
C ASP A 200 -14.26 -55.09 6.53
N ILE A 201 -13.31 -55.11 7.47
CA ILE A 201 -12.71 -53.89 8.02
C ILE A 201 -12.03 -53.07 6.91
N HIS A 202 -11.25 -53.72 6.04
CA HIS A 202 -10.61 -53.04 4.91
C HIS A 202 -11.63 -52.48 3.93
N ARG A 203 -12.69 -53.24 3.59
CA ARG A 203 -13.77 -52.79 2.72
C ARG A 203 -14.46 -51.55 3.28
N GLN A 204 -14.81 -51.57 4.57
CA GLN A 204 -15.40 -50.42 5.25
C GLN A 204 -14.46 -49.21 5.25
N LYS A 205 -13.16 -49.44 5.48
CA LYS A 205 -12.17 -48.36 5.46
C LYS A 205 -12.02 -47.72 4.08
N ILE A 206 -12.02 -48.53 3.03
CA ILE A 206 -12.00 -48.06 1.64
C ILE A 206 -13.25 -47.24 1.36
N GLN A 207 -14.44 -47.74 1.70
CA GLN A 207 -15.70 -47.00 1.49
C GLN A 207 -15.71 -45.66 2.23
N GLN A 208 -15.27 -45.64 3.49
CA GLN A 208 -15.16 -44.41 4.27
C GLN A 208 -14.23 -43.40 3.59
N MET A 209 -13.07 -43.87 3.11
CA MET A 209 -12.08 -43.03 2.44
C MET A 209 -12.59 -42.49 1.11
N THR A 210 -13.29 -43.32 0.31
CA THR A 210 -13.91 -42.90 -0.95
C THR A 210 -14.99 -41.85 -0.71
N ALA A 211 -15.88 -42.04 0.26
CA ALA A 211 -16.90 -41.05 0.59
C ALA A 211 -16.28 -39.71 1.01
N THR A 212 -15.25 -39.74 1.85
CA THR A 212 -14.52 -38.53 2.27
C THR A 212 -13.87 -37.84 1.06
N LEU A 213 -13.24 -38.61 0.16
CA LEU A 213 -12.62 -38.08 -1.05
C LEU A 213 -13.64 -37.39 -1.95
N ASP A 214 -14.83 -37.97 -2.11
CA ASP A 214 -15.88 -37.40 -2.97
C ASP A 214 -16.50 -36.14 -2.36
N ASP A 215 -16.66 -36.08 -1.03
CA ASP A 215 -17.05 -34.86 -0.32
C ASP A 215 -16.02 -33.75 -0.49
N GLU A 216 -14.72 -34.06 -0.36
CA GLU A 216 -13.65 -33.08 -0.56
C GLU A 216 -13.57 -32.61 -2.02
N LYS A 217 -13.75 -33.50 -3.01
CA LYS A 217 -13.83 -33.11 -4.42
C LYS A 217 -15.00 -32.16 -4.67
N LYS A 218 -16.16 -32.42 -4.06
CA LYS A 218 -17.33 -31.55 -4.18
C LYS A 218 -17.03 -30.17 -3.61
N LYS A 219 -16.46 -30.09 -2.40
CA LYS A 219 -16.03 -28.82 -1.79
C LYS A 219 -15.06 -28.04 -2.69
N VAL A 220 -14.08 -28.73 -3.28
CA VAL A 220 -13.12 -28.10 -4.21
C VAL A 220 -13.82 -27.54 -5.44
N ASN A 221 -14.78 -28.26 -6.01
CA ASN A 221 -15.56 -27.76 -7.16
C ASN A 221 -16.43 -26.56 -6.79
N ASP A 222 -17.08 -26.58 -5.63
CA ASP A 222 -17.91 -25.47 -5.15
C ASP A 222 -17.04 -24.20 -4.93
N LEU A 223 -15.87 -24.36 -4.30
CA LEU A 223 -14.90 -23.27 -4.11
C LEU A 223 -14.35 -22.73 -5.44
N LEU A 224 -14.14 -23.61 -6.43
CA LEU A 224 -13.70 -23.21 -7.76
C LEU A 224 -14.76 -22.39 -8.49
N LEU A 225 -16.04 -22.75 -8.33
CA LEU A 225 -17.15 -21.99 -8.88
C LEU A 225 -17.23 -20.60 -8.24
N GLU A 226 -17.18 -20.53 -6.91
CA GLU A 226 -17.19 -19.27 -6.16
C GLU A 226 -16.00 -18.37 -6.56
N GLN A 227 -14.80 -18.94 -6.70
CA GLN A 227 -13.62 -18.21 -7.17
C GLN A 227 -13.84 -17.62 -8.57
N ASN A 228 -14.44 -18.38 -9.48
CA ASN A 228 -14.71 -17.90 -10.84
C ASN A 228 -15.76 -16.79 -10.87
N ASP A 229 -16.81 -16.90 -10.07
CA ASP A 229 -17.86 -15.88 -9.95
C ASP A 229 -17.29 -14.58 -9.37
N LEU A 230 -16.48 -14.68 -8.31
CA LEU A 230 -15.77 -13.53 -7.73
C LEU A 230 -14.82 -12.89 -8.74
N ARG A 231 -14.07 -13.69 -9.51
CA ARG A 231 -13.18 -13.18 -10.56
C ARG A 231 -13.96 -12.44 -11.64
N LYS A 232 -15.11 -12.97 -12.05
CA LYS A 232 -15.99 -12.33 -13.04
C LYS A 232 -16.55 -11.00 -12.51
N ALA A 233 -17.10 -10.99 -11.30
CA ALA A 233 -17.60 -9.77 -10.67
C ALA A 233 -16.50 -8.71 -10.51
N GLY A 234 -15.28 -9.12 -10.19
CA GLY A 234 -14.11 -8.23 -10.14
C GLY A 234 -13.80 -7.58 -11.49
N LEU A 235 -13.87 -8.33 -12.58
CA LEU A 235 -13.64 -7.79 -13.94
C LEU A 235 -14.74 -6.80 -14.36
N GLU A 236 -16.01 -7.13 -14.11
CA GLU A 236 -17.15 -6.25 -14.40
C GLU A 236 -17.06 -4.93 -13.61
N ALA A 237 -16.61 -4.98 -12.35
CA ALA A 237 -16.38 -3.79 -11.55
C ALA A 237 -15.26 -2.91 -12.12
N ILE A 238 -14.14 -3.52 -12.55
CA ILE A 238 -13.03 -2.79 -13.19
C ILE A 238 -13.51 -2.07 -14.45
N GLU A 239 -14.22 -2.78 -15.34
CA GLU A 239 -14.75 -2.20 -16.58
C GLU A 239 -15.70 -1.01 -16.31
N SER A 240 -16.55 -1.13 -15.29
CA SER A 240 -17.43 -0.04 -14.85
C SER A 240 -16.64 1.20 -14.38
N TYR A 241 -15.58 0.99 -13.58
CA TYR A 241 -14.73 2.09 -13.12
C TYR A 241 -13.96 2.74 -14.27
N GLU A 242 -13.40 1.95 -15.20
CA GLU A 242 -12.69 2.46 -16.37
C GLU A 242 -13.59 3.32 -17.26
N SER A 243 -14.84 2.89 -17.49
CA SER A 243 -15.83 3.67 -18.24
C SER A 243 -16.13 5.01 -17.57
N THR A 244 -16.30 5.01 -16.24
CA THR A 244 -16.56 6.22 -15.45
C THR A 244 -15.37 7.18 -15.49
N LEU A 245 -14.15 6.66 -15.33
CA LEU A 245 -12.92 7.45 -15.42
C LEU A 245 -12.76 8.07 -16.81
N SER A 246 -12.98 7.31 -17.88
CA SER A 246 -12.94 7.84 -19.25
C SER A 246 -13.96 8.96 -19.47
N GLY A 247 -15.16 8.83 -18.88
CA GLY A 247 -16.18 9.87 -18.89
C GLY A 247 -15.73 11.16 -18.19
N LEU A 248 -15.14 11.02 -17.00
CA LEU A 248 -14.61 12.15 -16.22
C LEU A 248 -13.44 12.84 -16.95
N GLU A 249 -12.49 12.07 -17.50
CA GLU A 249 -11.36 12.61 -18.28
C GLU A 249 -11.82 13.42 -19.50
N LYS A 250 -12.84 12.94 -20.21
CA LYS A 250 -13.43 13.70 -21.33
C LYS A 250 -14.10 14.98 -20.86
N SER A 251 -14.79 14.94 -19.72
CA SER A 251 -15.46 16.12 -19.15
C SER A 251 -14.46 17.17 -18.66
N THR A 252 -13.39 16.74 -17.99
CA THR A 252 -12.31 17.63 -17.53
C THR A 252 -11.54 18.23 -18.69
N LEU A 253 -11.26 17.44 -19.74
CA LEU A 253 -10.58 17.95 -20.94
C LEU A 253 -11.43 19.00 -21.66
N LYS A 254 -12.74 18.76 -21.84
CA LYS A 254 -13.66 19.75 -22.41
C LYS A 254 -13.72 21.02 -21.58
N SER A 255 -13.84 20.88 -20.26
CA SER A 255 -13.85 22.03 -19.35
C SER A 255 -12.55 22.83 -19.49
N ARG A 256 -11.40 22.16 -19.50
CA ARG A 256 -10.09 22.79 -19.68
C ARG A 256 -9.98 23.54 -21.01
N GLN A 257 -10.44 22.94 -22.11
CA GLN A 257 -10.45 23.59 -23.42
C GLN A 257 -11.27 24.89 -23.40
N ILE A 258 -12.45 24.88 -22.76
CA ILE A 258 -13.28 26.08 -22.61
C ILE A 258 -12.53 27.14 -21.80
N TRP A 259 -11.96 26.77 -20.64
CA TRP A 259 -11.19 27.70 -19.81
C TRP A 259 -9.99 28.31 -20.54
N ASP A 260 -9.27 27.53 -21.35
CA ASP A 260 -8.13 28.02 -22.12
C ASP A 260 -8.56 28.95 -23.27
N MET A 261 -9.70 28.67 -23.92
CA MET A 261 -10.30 29.55 -24.93
C MET A 261 -10.75 30.88 -24.31
N GLU A 262 -11.46 30.83 -23.17
CA GLU A 262 -11.94 32.01 -22.45
C GLU A 262 -10.76 32.87 -21.98
N ARG A 263 -9.72 32.25 -21.41
CA ARG A 263 -8.50 32.94 -20.98
C ARG A 263 -7.81 33.64 -22.15
N LYS A 264 -7.69 32.95 -23.30
CA LYS A 264 -7.07 33.55 -24.49
C LYS A 264 -7.89 34.75 -24.99
N LYS A 265 -9.21 34.63 -25.06
CA LYS A 265 -10.09 35.73 -25.46
C LYS A 265 -9.92 36.95 -24.55
N MET A 266 -9.90 36.74 -23.23
CA MET A 266 -9.67 37.82 -22.25
C MET A 266 -8.30 38.48 -22.44
N GLN A 267 -7.24 37.69 -22.72
CA GLN A 267 -5.92 38.23 -22.98
C GLN A 267 -5.90 39.07 -24.27
N ASP A 268 -6.48 38.56 -25.36
CA ASP A 268 -6.53 39.25 -26.64
C ASP A 268 -7.31 40.59 -26.51
N GLU A 269 -8.40 40.62 -25.73
CA GLU A 269 -9.15 41.84 -25.41
C GLU A 269 -8.32 42.85 -24.58
N GLN A 270 -7.60 42.35 -23.56
CA GLN A 270 -6.72 43.19 -22.75
C GLN A 270 -5.57 43.79 -23.58
N ASP A 271 -4.95 42.99 -24.45
CA ASP A 271 -3.86 43.43 -25.32
C ASP A 271 -4.36 44.46 -26.35
N ALA A 272 -5.56 44.25 -26.91
CA ALA A 272 -6.18 45.19 -27.84
C ALA A 272 -6.51 46.54 -27.17
N MET A 273 -7.08 46.50 -25.96
CA MET A 273 -7.35 47.70 -25.16
C MET A 273 -6.06 48.44 -24.82
N MET A 274 -5.04 47.70 -24.37
CA MET A 274 -3.74 48.26 -24.05
C MET A 274 -3.11 48.93 -25.29
N LYS A 275 -3.17 48.28 -26.45
CA LYS A 275 -2.68 48.88 -27.71
C LYS A 275 -3.42 50.16 -28.07
N SER A 276 -4.76 50.18 -27.94
CA SER A 276 -5.56 51.37 -28.20
C SER A 276 -5.18 52.53 -27.27
N HIS A 277 -4.98 52.27 -25.98
CA HIS A 277 -4.52 53.28 -25.03
C HIS A 277 -3.12 53.81 -25.40
N HIS A 278 -2.18 52.93 -25.76
CA HIS A 278 -0.85 53.37 -26.21
C HIS A 278 -0.92 54.24 -27.47
N ASP A 279 -1.79 53.89 -28.43
CA ASP A 279 -1.99 54.68 -29.65
C ASP A 279 -2.57 56.08 -29.32
N GLN A 280 -3.51 56.17 -28.37
CA GLN A 280 -4.06 57.45 -27.90
C GLN A 280 -2.99 58.31 -27.22
N VAL A 281 -2.20 57.73 -26.31
CA VAL A 281 -1.10 58.43 -25.64
C VAL A 281 -0.09 58.95 -26.65
N ARG A 282 0.26 58.14 -27.66
CA ARG A 282 1.18 58.56 -28.73
C ARG A 282 0.64 59.78 -29.50
N LEU A 283 -0.65 59.78 -29.84
CA LEU A 283 -1.27 60.93 -30.53
C LEU A 283 -1.26 62.19 -29.66
N LEU A 284 -1.60 62.05 -28.37
CA LEU A 284 -1.53 63.19 -27.44
C LEU A 284 -0.11 63.74 -27.29
N LEU A 285 0.91 62.88 -27.25
CA LEU A 285 2.30 63.31 -27.23
C LEU A 285 2.68 64.06 -28.51
N GLN A 286 2.21 63.59 -29.67
CA GLN A 286 2.41 64.30 -30.93
C GLN A 286 1.72 65.68 -30.93
N ASP A 287 0.49 65.76 -30.40
CA ASP A 287 -0.22 67.03 -30.28
C ASP A 287 0.53 67.99 -29.34
N ILE A 288 1.06 67.51 -28.22
CA ILE A 288 1.90 68.29 -27.30
C ILE A 288 3.12 68.84 -28.04
N ASP A 289 3.88 68.01 -28.76
CA ASP A 289 5.06 68.45 -29.52
C ASP A 289 4.70 69.55 -30.53
N THR A 290 3.56 69.40 -31.24
CA THR A 290 3.11 70.43 -32.20
C THR A 290 2.76 71.75 -31.50
N LEU A 291 2.12 71.70 -30.34
CA LEU A 291 1.79 72.88 -29.56
C LEU A 291 3.04 73.57 -29.02
N GLU A 292 4.06 72.82 -28.59
CA GLU A 292 5.34 73.37 -28.16
C GLU A 292 6.02 74.16 -29.28
N VAL A 293 6.05 73.63 -30.50
CA VAL A 293 6.61 74.33 -31.67
C VAL A 293 5.85 75.63 -31.95
N VAL A 294 4.52 75.60 -31.94
CA VAL A 294 3.69 76.80 -32.16
C VAL A 294 3.92 77.84 -31.05
N LEU A 295 4.02 77.40 -29.80
CA LEU A 295 4.29 78.27 -28.66
C LEU A 295 5.67 78.93 -28.79
N GLN A 296 6.70 78.16 -29.17
CA GLN A 296 8.06 78.68 -29.38
C GLN A 296 8.11 79.71 -30.52
N ASP A 297 7.44 79.47 -31.64
CA ASP A 297 7.34 80.43 -32.75
C ASP A 297 6.64 81.73 -32.31
N LYS A 298 5.52 81.62 -31.57
CA LYS A 298 4.81 82.78 -31.04
C LYS A 298 5.67 83.58 -30.06
N MET A 299 6.37 82.89 -29.15
CA MET A 299 7.27 83.52 -28.20
C MET A 299 8.41 84.25 -28.90
N THR A 300 8.99 83.66 -29.96
CA THR A 300 10.03 84.31 -30.78
C THR A 300 9.52 85.59 -31.44
N LYS A 301 8.33 85.54 -32.05
CA LYS A 301 7.69 86.72 -32.65
C LYS A 301 7.38 87.82 -31.64
N GLU A 302 6.96 87.46 -30.42
CA GLU A 302 6.76 88.43 -29.35
C GLU A 302 8.07 89.08 -28.91
N ILE A 303 9.17 88.31 -28.80
CA ILE A 303 10.50 88.85 -28.51
C ILE A 303 10.93 89.85 -29.60
N ASP A 304 10.78 89.50 -30.88
CA ASP A 304 11.13 90.37 -32.01
C ASP A 304 10.30 91.67 -32.03
N LEU A 305 9.01 91.57 -31.70
CA LEU A 305 8.12 92.72 -31.61
C LEU A 305 8.53 93.65 -30.47
N VAL A 306 8.84 93.09 -29.29
CA VAL A 306 9.33 93.87 -28.14
C VAL A 306 10.64 94.57 -28.48
N GLU A 307 11.57 93.90 -29.18
CA GLU A 307 12.82 94.53 -29.61
C GLU A 307 12.57 95.66 -30.63
N SER A 308 11.66 95.44 -31.58
CA SER A 308 11.27 96.45 -32.57
C SER A 308 10.64 97.69 -31.92
N LEU A 309 9.71 97.50 -30.98
CA LEU A 309 9.10 98.58 -30.21
C LEU A 309 10.14 99.35 -29.37
N LYS A 310 11.14 98.64 -28.82
CA LYS A 310 12.25 99.26 -28.08
C LYS A 310 13.09 100.16 -29.00
N LYS A 311 13.43 99.71 -30.21
CA LYS A 311 14.14 100.51 -31.22
C LYS A 311 13.33 101.75 -31.63
N GLU A 312 12.04 101.58 -31.89
CA GLU A 312 11.15 102.69 -32.27
C GLU A 312 10.99 103.71 -31.13
N ARG A 313 10.93 103.25 -29.87
CA ARG A 313 10.92 104.14 -28.69
C ARG A 313 12.22 104.92 -28.56
N GLN A 314 13.38 104.30 -28.83
CA GLN A 314 14.67 104.99 -28.85
C GLN A 314 14.70 106.06 -29.95
N ASN A 315 14.23 105.72 -31.15
CA ASN A 315 14.15 106.66 -32.28
C ASN A 315 13.23 107.86 -31.96
N ASN A 316 12.03 107.61 -31.44
CA ASN A 316 11.11 108.66 -30.99
C ASN A 316 11.72 109.54 -29.89
N SER A 317 12.52 108.96 -28.97
CA SER A 317 13.25 109.73 -27.97
C SER A 317 14.31 110.65 -28.60
N LEU A 318 15.04 110.16 -29.61
CA LEU A 318 16.01 110.97 -30.37
C LEU A 318 15.31 112.12 -31.10
N LEU A 319 14.28 111.83 -31.90
CA LEU A 319 13.48 112.83 -32.60
C LEU A 319 12.86 113.86 -31.64
N THR A 320 12.38 113.43 -30.47
CA THR A 320 11.86 114.34 -29.43
C THR A 320 12.97 115.27 -28.92
N THR A 321 14.20 114.76 -28.78
CA THR A 321 15.35 115.56 -28.35
C THR A 321 15.76 116.56 -29.44
N GLU A 322 15.78 116.13 -30.71
CA GLU A 322 16.04 117.00 -31.86
C GLU A 322 14.98 118.11 -32.00
N LEU A 323 13.69 117.77 -31.90
CA LEU A 323 12.58 118.74 -31.93
C LEU A 323 12.69 119.76 -30.79
N LYS A 324 13.10 119.34 -29.59
CA LYS A 324 13.40 120.26 -28.48
C LYS A 324 14.55 121.20 -28.84
N GLY A 325 15.61 120.70 -29.48
CA GLY A 325 16.72 121.50 -30.00
C GLY A 325 16.30 122.51 -31.06
N ILE A 326 15.52 122.10 -32.05
CA ILE A 326 14.99 123.01 -33.10
C ILE A 326 14.06 124.05 -32.49
N LYS A 327 13.18 123.68 -31.55
CA LYS A 327 12.30 124.62 -30.84
C LYS A 327 13.10 125.64 -30.02
N PHE A 328 14.22 125.23 -29.44
CA PHE A 328 15.15 126.14 -28.77
C PHE A 328 15.78 127.12 -29.77
N GLN A 329 16.23 126.64 -30.94
CA GLN A 329 16.76 127.49 -32.01
C GLN A 329 15.71 128.45 -32.60
N MET A 330 14.46 128.02 -32.78
CA MET A 330 13.35 128.87 -33.26
C MET A 330 12.96 129.95 -32.25
N LYS A 331 13.03 129.67 -30.94
CA LYS A 331 12.82 130.69 -29.89
C LYS A 331 13.93 131.74 -29.83
N SER A 332 15.15 131.39 -30.26
CA SER A 332 16.27 132.34 -30.33
C SER A 332 16.20 133.30 -31.53
N ASN A 333 15.35 133.02 -32.54
CA ASN A 333 15.29 133.77 -33.80
C ASN A 333 14.00 134.57 -34.03
N ASN A 334 13.12 134.74 -33.04
CA ASN A 334 11.92 135.58 -33.21
C ASN A 334 11.52 136.28 -31.90
N THR A 335 11.83 137.58 -31.80
CA THR A 335 11.30 138.48 -30.78
C THR A 335 10.23 139.35 -31.43
N THR A 336 8.93 139.02 -31.28
CA THR A 336 7.81 139.95 -30.96
C THR A 336 6.39 139.36 -31.18
N HIS A 337 5.56 139.58 -30.15
CA HIS A 337 4.11 139.91 -30.11
C HIS A 337 2.94 138.99 -30.56
N ILE A 338 2.07 138.73 -29.55
CA ILE A 338 0.57 138.80 -29.43
C ILE A 338 -0.33 138.12 -30.50
N ILE A 339 -1.32 137.33 -30.05
CA ILE A 339 -2.80 137.51 -30.21
C ILE A 339 -3.58 136.21 -29.89
N THR A 340 -4.78 136.48 -29.37
CA THR A 340 -5.88 135.75 -28.72
C THR A 340 -6.53 134.58 -29.46
N ASP A 341 -7.20 133.74 -28.65
CA ASP A 341 -8.44 132.96 -28.84
C ASP A 341 -8.78 132.35 -30.20
N ILE A 342 -9.17 131.06 -30.20
CA ILE A 342 -10.50 130.59 -30.61
C ILE A 342 -10.69 129.09 -30.30
N ASN A 343 -11.91 128.83 -29.84
CA ASN A 343 -12.56 127.58 -29.45
C ASN A 343 -12.58 126.42 -30.47
N ASN A 344 -12.57 125.22 -29.88
CA ASN A 344 -13.39 124.00 -30.14
C ASN A 344 -13.34 123.33 -31.52
N ARG A 345 -13.25 121.98 -31.49
CA ARG A 345 -14.35 121.06 -31.93
C ARG A 345 -14.02 119.55 -31.78
N TRP A 346 -14.98 118.83 -31.16
CA TRP A 346 -15.21 117.36 -31.04
C TRP A 346 -14.39 116.60 -29.96
N SER A 347 -14.95 116.13 -28.83
CA SER A 347 -16.14 115.31 -28.50
C SER A 347 -15.89 113.80 -28.59
N VAL A 348 -16.46 113.10 -27.59
CA VAL A 348 -16.76 111.66 -27.44
C VAL A 348 -15.85 110.90 -26.47
N ARG A 349 -16.37 110.74 -25.23
CA ARG A 349 -16.63 109.48 -24.48
C ARG A 349 -15.46 108.50 -24.29
N ASP A 350 -15.22 107.85 -23.16
CA ASP A 350 -16.05 107.47 -22.01
C ASP A 350 -15.17 107.21 -20.78
N LYS A 351 -15.77 107.39 -19.62
CA LYS A 351 -15.27 106.97 -18.31
C LYS A 351 -15.30 105.44 -18.21
N LEU A 352 -14.35 104.84 -17.51
CA LEU A 352 -14.69 103.76 -16.57
C LEU A 352 -13.62 103.69 -15.46
N ASP A 353 -13.95 104.32 -14.34
CA ASP A 353 -13.41 103.98 -13.02
C ASP A 353 -13.92 102.59 -12.66
N THR A 354 -13.07 101.71 -12.12
CA THR A 354 -13.35 101.03 -10.85
C THR A 354 -12.07 100.38 -10.29
N PRO A 355 -11.95 100.30 -8.95
CA PRO A 355 -10.72 99.93 -8.24
C PRO A 355 -10.63 98.42 -8.01
N ILE A 356 -9.40 97.93 -7.85
CA ILE A 356 -9.06 96.56 -7.47
C ILE A 356 -9.15 96.46 -5.93
N PRO A 357 -9.94 95.54 -5.34
CA PRO A 357 -9.88 95.23 -3.93
C PRO A 357 -8.79 94.17 -3.63
N GLU A 358 -8.09 94.38 -2.52
CA GLU A 358 -7.29 93.39 -1.78
C GLU A 358 -8.19 92.70 -0.76
N GLU A 359 -8.21 91.35 -0.72
CA GLU A 359 -8.50 90.49 0.46
C GLU A 359 -7.68 89.21 0.22
N ASP A 360 -6.59 88.95 0.94
CA ASP A 360 -6.44 88.39 2.30
C ASP A 360 -6.92 86.94 2.51
N GLU A 361 -6.11 86.23 3.28
CA GLU A 361 -5.99 84.79 3.52
C GLU A 361 -7.25 84.10 4.08
N GLY A 362 -7.38 82.79 3.82
CA GLY A 362 -8.39 81.94 4.44
C GLY A 362 -8.11 80.44 4.23
N ASP A 363 -7.43 79.83 5.20
CA ASP A 363 -7.41 78.39 5.43
C ASP A 363 -8.82 77.92 5.82
N GLU A 364 -9.40 76.97 5.07
CA GLU A 364 -10.48 76.10 5.58
C GLU A 364 -10.26 74.66 5.05
N GLU A 365 -9.66 73.84 5.92
CA GLU A 365 -10.00 72.41 6.01
C GLU A 365 -11.48 72.32 6.39
N GLU A 366 -12.29 71.60 5.62
CA GLU A 366 -13.49 70.98 6.18
C GLU A 366 -13.83 69.66 5.50
N ASP A 367 -14.12 68.71 6.38
CA ASP A 367 -14.39 67.30 6.16
C ASP A 367 -15.59 67.01 5.25
N LEU A 368 -15.41 66.11 4.29
CA LEU A 368 -16.49 65.27 3.78
C LEU A 368 -16.02 63.80 3.65
N PHE A 369 -15.66 63.21 4.79
CA PHE A 369 -15.92 61.79 5.01
C PHE A 369 -17.42 61.61 5.28
N HIS A 370 -18.12 60.87 4.42
CA HIS A 370 -18.96 59.71 4.73
C HIS A 370 -19.98 59.48 3.60
N ASP A 371 -19.60 58.68 2.60
CA ASP A 371 -20.53 57.80 1.90
C ASP A 371 -19.96 56.38 1.85
N ASN A 372 -20.05 55.74 3.01
CA ASN A 372 -20.40 54.34 3.26
C ASN A 372 -20.38 53.35 2.07
N ILE A 373 -19.21 53.07 1.48
CA ILE A 373 -19.00 51.82 0.74
C ILE A 373 -18.77 50.71 1.75
N ILE A 374 -19.83 49.98 2.05
CA ILE A 374 -19.82 48.74 2.80
C ILE A 374 -18.92 47.73 2.04
N SER A 375 -17.63 47.65 2.41
CA SER A 375 -16.74 46.63 1.87
C SER A 375 -17.06 45.29 2.51
N VAL A 376 -17.66 44.42 1.70
CA VAL A 376 -17.89 43.02 2.02
C VAL A 376 -16.65 42.25 1.59
N CYS A 377 -16.05 41.49 2.49
CA CYS A 377 -14.88 40.68 2.16
C CYS A 377 -15.28 39.55 1.20
N ALA A 378 -14.69 39.48 0.00
CA ALA A 378 -15.02 38.52 -1.05
C ALA A 378 -14.77 37.03 -0.68
N LEU A 379 -14.13 36.75 0.46
CA LEU A 379 -13.83 35.40 0.94
C LEU A 379 -14.78 34.90 2.04
N CYS A 380 -15.28 35.79 2.89
CA CYS A 380 -16.09 35.41 4.06
C CYS A 380 -17.44 36.13 4.14
N GLU A 381 -17.70 37.04 3.19
CA GLU A 381 -18.94 37.80 3.03
C GLU A 381 -19.33 38.65 4.25
N GLN A 382 -18.40 38.92 5.17
CA GLN A 382 -18.60 39.81 6.32
C GLN A 382 -18.18 41.25 5.99
N LYS A 383 -18.91 42.21 6.55
CA LYS A 383 -18.70 43.66 6.36
C LYS A 383 -17.56 44.17 7.25
N GLY A 384 -16.77 45.11 6.75
CA GLY A 384 -15.86 45.92 7.58
C GLY A 384 -14.38 45.51 7.57
N HIS A 385 -13.94 44.67 6.63
CA HIS A 385 -12.50 44.40 6.42
C HIS A 385 -12.19 43.97 4.97
N HIS A 386 -10.97 44.24 4.50
CA HIS A 386 -10.48 43.84 3.17
C HIS A 386 -9.78 42.47 3.20
N LEU A 387 -9.55 41.88 2.01
CA LEU A 387 -9.02 40.53 1.80
C LEU A 387 -7.78 40.19 2.66
N ILE A 388 -6.89 41.16 2.86
CA ILE A 388 -5.61 41.01 3.56
C ILE A 388 -5.80 40.79 5.08
N HIS A 389 -6.92 41.26 5.65
CA HIS A 389 -7.22 41.15 7.08
C HIS A 389 -8.28 40.08 7.42
N CYS A 390 -8.57 39.17 6.47
CA CYS A 390 -9.59 38.14 6.66
C CYS A 390 -9.14 37.01 7.60
N HIS A 391 -9.94 36.72 8.62
CA HIS A 391 -9.61 35.72 9.65
C HIS A 391 -9.54 34.26 9.12
N ILE A 392 -10.08 34.01 7.93
CA ILE A 392 -10.02 32.72 7.24
C ILE A 392 -8.60 32.45 6.70
N LEU A 393 -7.90 33.47 6.20
CA LEU A 393 -6.52 33.33 5.70
C LEU A 393 -5.51 33.11 6.82
N THR A 394 -5.74 33.73 8.00
CA THR A 394 -4.89 33.54 9.18
C THR A 394 -5.00 32.12 9.76
N ASN A 395 -6.15 31.44 9.62
CA ASN A 395 -6.31 30.04 10.03
C ASN A 395 -5.74 29.02 9.03
N GLN A 396 -5.68 29.34 7.73
CA GLN A 396 -5.05 28.46 6.74
C GLN A 396 -3.51 28.40 6.88
N GLN A 397 -2.86 29.50 7.27
CA GLN A 397 -1.42 29.50 7.57
C GLN A 397 -1.08 28.70 8.83
N GLN A 398 -1.96 28.62 9.83
CA GLN A 398 -1.74 27.75 11.01
C GLN A 398 -1.92 26.25 10.71
N ARG A 399 -2.73 25.88 9.71
CA ARG A 399 -2.90 24.47 9.30
C ARG A 399 -1.77 23.92 8.42
N GLN A 400 -0.96 24.77 7.80
CA GLN A 400 0.22 24.32 7.04
C GLN A 400 1.46 24.08 7.90
N HIS A 401 1.41 24.40 9.20
CA HIS A 401 2.50 24.14 10.16
C HIS A 401 2.28 22.92 11.06
N ILE A 402 1.20 22.15 10.84
CA ILE A 402 0.94 20.88 11.54
C ILE A 402 0.68 19.78 10.50
N ILE A 403 1.70 19.41 9.74
CA ILE A 403 1.89 18.06 9.16
C ILE A 403 3.38 17.75 9.21
#